data_AF-A0A3N7DQ31-F1
#
_entry.id   AF-A0A3N7DQ31-F1
#
_cell.length_a   1.000
_cell.length_b   1.000
_cell.length_c   1.000
_cell.angle_alpha   90.00
_cell.angle_beta   90.00
_cell.angle_gamma   90.00
#
_symmetry.space_group_name_H-M   'P 1'
#
loop_
_entity.id
_entity.type
_entity.pdbx_description
1 polymer ?
#
loop_
_entity_poly.entity_id
_entity_poly.type
_entity_poly.pdbx_seq_one_letter_code
_entity_poly.pdbx_strand_id
1 'polypeptide(L)'
;MFKSVFSFEGRIRRTEYGLTRIFAFLVILLIAALAESDGAEAFGLLMLLPIYIMITQGAKRCHDLGNSGWWMLIPFYGLIMLFGSGDYGPNEYGDNPKGEGNDDPYYGTDFQQKASVLPVATNQYPAGEDNGNTVGRDL
;
A
#
# COMPACT_ATOMS: atom_id res chain seq x y z
N MET A 1 -0.26 -10.80 -4.97
CA MET A 1 0.01 -10.53 -6.38
C MET A 1 -1.28 -10.73 -7.14
N PHE A 2 -1.80 -9.66 -7.73
CA PHE A 2 -3.03 -9.57 -8.54
C PHE A 2 -4.15 -10.52 -8.13
N LYS A 3 -4.69 -10.29 -6.94
CA LYS A 3 -5.95 -10.93 -6.53
C LYS A 3 -7.10 -10.04 -7.03
N SER A 4 -7.99 -10.64 -7.82
CA SER A 4 -9.26 -10.03 -8.26
C SER A 4 -9.12 -8.64 -8.92
N VAL A 5 -8.56 -8.60 -10.13
CA VAL A 5 -8.26 -7.34 -10.86
C VAL A 5 -9.53 -6.54 -11.23
N PHE A 6 -10.65 -7.23 -11.41
CA PHE A 6 -11.94 -6.65 -11.79
C PHE A 6 -12.88 -6.34 -10.61
N SER A 7 -12.43 -6.56 -9.38
CA SER A 7 -13.25 -6.35 -8.17
C SER A 7 -12.72 -5.13 -7.41
N PHE A 8 -13.63 -4.37 -6.80
CA PHE A 8 -13.31 -3.17 -6.03
C PHE A 8 -12.91 -3.50 -4.59
N GLU A 9 -13.17 -4.72 -4.16
CA GLU A 9 -12.96 -5.21 -2.82
C GLU A 9 -11.48 -5.52 -2.56
N GLY A 10 -11.04 -5.20 -1.35
CA GLY A 10 -9.69 -5.46 -0.89
C GLY A 10 -8.72 -4.29 -1.11
N ARG A 11 -7.45 -4.60 -0.89
CA ARG A 11 -6.33 -3.65 -0.85
C ARG A 11 -5.22 -4.08 -1.79
N ILE A 12 -4.58 -3.12 -2.45
CA ILE A 12 -3.39 -3.38 -3.28
C ILE A 12 -2.20 -2.51 -2.89
N ARG A 13 -1.01 -3.08 -3.07
CA ARG A 13 0.28 -2.43 -2.78
C ARG A 13 0.71 -1.50 -3.92
N ARG A 14 1.64 -0.58 -3.61
CA ARG A 14 2.29 0.33 -4.57
C ARG A 14 2.79 -0.37 -5.84
N THR A 15 3.46 -1.52 -5.70
CA THR A 15 3.99 -2.28 -6.84
C THR A 15 2.89 -2.77 -7.78
N GLU A 16 1.80 -3.31 -7.21
CA GLU A 16 0.66 -3.80 -7.99
C GLU A 16 -0.03 -2.65 -8.72
N TYR A 17 -0.30 -1.56 -7.99
CA TYR A 17 -0.85 -0.33 -8.55
C TYR A 17 0.02 0.26 -9.68
N GLY A 18 1.34 0.35 -9.47
CA GLY A 18 2.29 0.87 -10.45
C GLY A 18 2.35 0.01 -11.71
N LEU A 19 2.39 -1.32 -11.57
CA LEU A 19 2.36 -2.24 -12.71
C LEU A 19 1.05 -2.13 -13.49
N THR A 20 -0.11 -2.00 -12.82
CA THR A 20 -1.38 -1.73 -13.52
C THR A 20 -1.31 -0.44 -14.32
N ARG A 21 -0.76 0.65 -13.76
CA ARG A 21 -0.66 1.93 -14.45
C ARG A 21 0.22 1.85 -15.69
N ILE A 22 1.37 1.18 -15.59
CA ILE A 22 2.29 0.97 -16.72
C ILE A 22 1.59 0.14 -17.81
N PHE A 23 0.99 -1.00 -17.45
CA PHE A 23 0.35 -1.87 -18.42
C PHE A 23 -0.86 -1.20 -19.09
N ALA A 24 -1.73 -0.54 -18.32
CA ALA A 24 -2.87 0.17 -18.87
C ALA A 24 -2.44 1.30 -19.83
N PHE A 25 -1.37 2.03 -19.50
CA PHE A 25 -0.81 3.06 -20.39
C PHE A 25 -0.33 2.45 -21.72
N LEU A 26 0.41 1.35 -21.68
CA LEU A 26 0.88 0.67 -22.90
C LEU A 26 -0.28 0.14 -23.76
N VAL A 27 -1.31 -0.43 -23.13
CA VAL A 27 -2.51 -0.91 -23.82
C VAL A 27 -3.26 0.25 -24.47
N ILE A 28 -3.41 1.38 -23.78
CA ILE A 28 -4.06 2.58 -24.33
C ILE A 28 -3.29 3.11 -25.55
N LEU A 29 -1.95 3.17 -25.49
CA LEU A 29 -1.12 3.58 -26.63
C LEU A 29 -1.29 2.65 -27.83
N LEU A 30 -1.32 1.33 -27.58
CA LEU A 30 -1.54 0.34 -28.63
C LEU A 30 -2.91 0.50 -29.28
N ILE A 31 -3.97 0.65 -28.49
CA ILE A 31 -5.33 0.86 -29.00
C ILE A 31 -5.40 2.14 -29.83
N ALA A 32 -4.80 3.23 -29.36
CA ALA A 32 -4.76 4.49 -30.08
C ALA A 32 -4.04 4.37 -31.44
N ALA A 33 -2.89 3.69 -31.48
CA ALA A 33 -2.14 3.46 -32.71
C ALA A 33 -2.92 2.60 -33.73
N LEU A 34 -3.67 1.61 -33.26
CA LEU A 34 -4.52 0.77 -34.12
C LEU A 34 -5.77 1.52 -34.61
N ALA A 35 -6.29 2.46 -33.82
CA ALA A 35 -7.48 3.24 -34.17
C ALA A 35 -7.27 4.24 -35.32
N GLU A 36 -6.01 4.58 -35.66
CA GLU A 36 -5.69 5.37 -36.85
C GLU A 36 -5.89 4.59 -38.16
N SER A 37 -6.01 3.26 -38.10
CA SER A 37 -6.44 2.44 -39.24
C SER A 37 -7.97 2.36 -39.30
N ASP A 38 -8.57 2.37 -40.50
CA ASP A 38 -10.02 2.40 -40.76
C ASP A 38 -10.82 1.47 -39.82
N GLY A 39 -11.33 2.03 -38.72
CA GLY A 39 -11.99 1.25 -37.64
C GLY A 39 -12.25 2.00 -36.34
N ALA A 40 -12.12 3.34 -36.32
CA ALA A 40 -12.10 4.19 -35.12
C ALA A 40 -13.28 3.94 -34.14
N GLU A 41 -14.47 3.63 -34.64
CA GLU A 41 -15.66 3.40 -33.80
C GLU A 41 -15.56 2.13 -32.94
N ALA A 42 -14.94 1.06 -33.45
CA ALA A 42 -14.76 -0.20 -32.71
C ALA A 42 -13.71 -0.06 -31.58
N PHE A 43 -12.72 0.81 -31.76
CA PHE A 43 -11.66 1.03 -30.77
C PHE A 43 -12.10 1.90 -29.59
N GLY A 44 -13.11 2.76 -29.78
CA GLY A 44 -13.68 3.57 -28.70
C GLY A 44 -14.20 2.73 -27.52
N LEU A 45 -14.90 1.63 -27.81
CA LEU A 45 -15.39 0.71 -26.77
C LEU A 45 -14.25 -0.09 -26.13
N LEU A 46 -13.21 -0.42 -26.90
CA LEU A 46 -12.05 -1.16 -26.39
C LEU A 46 -11.28 -0.38 -25.32
N MET A 47 -11.29 0.96 -25.38
CA MET A 47 -10.69 1.84 -24.38
C MET A 47 -11.34 1.75 -23.00
N LEU A 48 -12.60 1.31 -22.90
CA LEU A 48 -13.30 1.20 -21.62
C LEU A 48 -12.66 0.15 -20.69
N LEU A 49 -12.08 -0.91 -21.26
CA LEU A 49 -11.48 -2.00 -20.50
C LEU A 49 -10.25 -1.57 -19.66
N PRO A 50 -9.19 -0.96 -20.25
CA PRO A 50 -8.05 -0.49 -19.45
C PRO A 50 -8.47 0.61 -18.47
N ILE A 51 -9.42 1.48 -18.82
CA ILE A 51 -9.95 2.51 -17.92
C ILE A 51 -10.63 1.86 -16.70
N TYR A 52 -11.49 0.87 -16.91
CA TYR A 52 -12.15 0.15 -15.83
C TYR A 52 -11.14 -0.47 -14.87
N ILE A 53 -10.11 -1.15 -15.40
CA ILE A 53 -9.04 -1.75 -14.60
C ILE A 53 -8.25 -0.69 -13.82
N MET A 54 -7.99 0.48 -14.42
CA MET A 54 -7.30 1.57 -13.72
C MET A 54 -8.12 2.12 -12.55
N ILE A 55 -9.45 2.19 -12.70
CA ILE A 55 -10.37 2.66 -11.66
C ILE A 55 -10.48 1.62 -10.55
N THR A 56 -10.66 0.34 -10.87
CA THR A 56 -10.76 -0.74 -9.86
C THR A 56 -9.51 -0.81 -9.01
N GLN A 57 -8.33 -0.83 -9.65
CA GLN A 57 -7.05 -0.87 -8.94
C GLN A 57 -6.76 0.45 -8.21
N GLY A 58 -7.18 1.59 -8.76
CA GLY A 58 -7.13 2.89 -8.09
C GLY A 58 -7.92 2.91 -6.78
N ALA A 59 -9.14 2.37 -6.79
CA ALA A 59 -9.98 2.27 -5.60
C ALA A 59 -9.31 1.39 -4.52
N LYS A 60 -8.81 0.20 -4.90
CA LYS A 60 -8.08 -0.69 -3.97
C LYS A 60 -6.80 -0.06 -3.41
N ARG A 61 -6.17 0.86 -4.15
CA ARG A 61 -5.00 1.61 -3.65
C ARG A 61 -5.42 2.69 -2.65
N CYS A 62 -6.55 3.35 -2.87
CA CYS A 62 -7.13 4.27 -1.88
C CYS A 62 -7.50 3.52 -0.61
N HIS A 63 -8.12 2.35 -0.74
CA HIS A 63 -8.47 1.46 0.37
C HIS A 63 -7.24 1.04 1.18
N ASP A 64 -6.11 0.78 0.51
CA ASP A 64 -4.86 0.47 1.21
C ASP A 64 -4.32 1.65 2.03
N LEU A 65 -4.65 2.89 1.64
CA LEU A 65 -4.30 4.11 2.35
C LEU A 65 -5.37 4.54 3.39
N GLY A 66 -6.35 3.67 3.68
CA GLY A 66 -7.42 3.98 4.65
C GLY A 66 -8.47 4.97 4.15
N ASN A 67 -8.55 5.18 2.83
CA ASN A 67 -9.44 6.17 2.22
C ASN A 67 -10.43 5.49 1.27
N SER A 68 -11.62 6.08 1.11
CA SER A 68 -12.59 5.59 0.15
C SER A 68 -12.08 5.71 -1.29
N GLY A 69 -12.56 4.84 -2.20
CA GLY A 69 -12.12 4.84 -3.61
C GLY A 69 -12.26 6.19 -4.32
N TRP A 70 -13.19 7.05 -3.90
CA TRP A 70 -13.44 8.36 -4.48
C TRP A 70 -12.27 9.36 -4.34
N TRP A 71 -11.35 9.12 -3.41
CA TRP A 71 -10.17 9.99 -3.23
C TRP A 71 -9.28 10.06 -4.46
N MET A 72 -9.35 9.07 -5.36
CA MET A 72 -8.62 9.10 -6.63
C MET A 72 -8.99 10.30 -7.53
N LEU A 73 -10.16 10.92 -7.32
CA LEU A 73 -10.62 12.10 -8.05
C LEU A 73 -9.99 13.41 -7.55
N ILE A 74 -9.41 13.41 -6.35
CA ILE A 74 -8.77 14.58 -5.78
C ILE A 74 -7.52 14.91 -6.62
N PRO A 75 -7.36 16.15 -7.10
CA PRO A 75 -6.16 16.55 -7.83
C PRO A 75 -4.87 16.19 -7.08
N PHE A 76 -3.89 15.66 -7.81
CA PHE A 76 -2.59 15.21 -7.29
C PHE A 76 -2.58 14.07 -6.27
N TYR A 77 -3.73 13.54 -5.85
CA TYR A 77 -3.79 12.39 -4.94
C TYR A 77 -3.11 11.13 -5.53
N GLY A 78 -2.99 11.08 -6.86
CA GLY A 78 -2.15 10.10 -7.56
C GLY A 78 -0.71 10.01 -7.03
N LEU A 79 -0.11 11.13 -6.60
CA LEU A 79 1.23 11.13 -6.01
C LEU A 79 1.26 10.40 -4.66
N ILE A 80 0.24 10.60 -3.83
CA ILE A 80 0.08 9.87 -2.56
C ILE A 80 -0.15 8.37 -2.83
N MET A 81 -0.93 8.03 -3.85
CA MET A 81 -1.12 6.63 -4.26
C MET A 81 0.18 5.95 -4.72
N LEU A 82 1.06 6.69 -5.41
CA LEU A 82 2.36 6.20 -5.90
C LEU A 82 3.39 6.03 -4.76
N PHE A 83 3.50 7.01 -3.86
CA PHE A 83 4.59 7.06 -2.88
C PHE A 83 4.16 6.75 -1.45
N GLY A 84 2.92 7.02 -1.08
CA GLY A 84 2.39 6.83 0.28
C GLY A 84 2.35 5.38 0.72
N SER A 85 2.66 5.12 2.00
CA SER A 85 2.59 3.79 2.60
C SER A 85 1.16 3.47 2.98
N GLY A 86 0.74 2.22 2.76
CA GLY A 86 -0.57 1.75 3.21
C GLY A 86 -0.67 1.68 4.73
N ASP A 87 -1.91 1.57 5.21
CA ASP A 87 -2.24 1.41 6.62
C ASP A 87 -1.57 0.17 7.21
N TYR A 88 -1.07 0.32 8.43
CA TYR A 88 -0.62 -0.80 9.25
C TYR A 88 -1.84 -1.61 9.73
N GLY A 89 -1.72 -2.94 9.76
CA GLY A 89 -2.79 -3.81 10.19
C GLY A 89 -4.01 -3.84 9.26
N PRO A 90 -5.08 -4.56 9.68
CA PRO A 90 -6.33 -4.63 8.95
C PRO A 90 -7.10 -3.31 9.04
N ASN A 91 -7.84 -2.96 7.98
CA ASN A 91 -8.77 -1.83 7.99
C ASN A 91 -10.13 -2.27 7.45
N GLU A 92 -11.08 -1.33 7.28
CA GLU A 92 -12.44 -1.64 6.81
C GLU A 92 -12.50 -2.33 5.43
N TYR A 93 -11.42 -2.23 4.65
CA TYR A 93 -11.30 -2.84 3.32
C TYR A 93 -10.55 -4.18 3.35
N GLY A 94 -10.19 -4.66 4.54
CA GLY A 94 -9.57 -5.97 4.78
C GLY A 94 -8.13 -5.91 5.28
N ASP A 95 -7.53 -7.10 5.33
CA ASP A 95 -6.19 -7.35 5.85
C ASP A 95 -5.10 -6.57 5.11
N ASN A 96 -4.02 -6.22 5.82
CA ASN A 96 -2.86 -5.63 5.21
C ASN A 96 -2.29 -6.57 4.13
N PRO A 97 -2.16 -6.13 2.88
CA PRO A 97 -1.64 -6.97 1.79
C PRO A 97 -0.16 -7.34 1.95
N LYS A 98 0.55 -6.77 2.93
CA LYS A 98 1.90 -7.18 3.32
C LYS A 98 1.94 -8.15 4.51
N GLY A 99 0.82 -8.36 5.21
CA GLY A 99 0.80 -9.12 6.47
C GLY A 99 1.19 -8.29 7.71
N GLU A 100 1.67 -7.06 7.54
CA GLU A 100 2.12 -6.20 8.64
C GLU A 100 0.93 -5.84 9.55
N GLY A 101 0.97 -6.29 10.82
CA GLY A 101 -0.03 -5.96 11.84
C GLY A 101 -1.33 -6.76 11.80
N ASN A 102 -1.47 -7.73 10.89
CA ASN A 102 -2.70 -8.54 10.78
C ASN A 102 -2.95 -9.40 12.03
N ASP A 103 -1.88 -9.96 12.60
CA ASP A 103 -1.93 -10.82 13.78
C ASP A 103 -1.52 -10.09 15.06
N ASP A 104 -1.39 -8.76 15.03
CA ASP A 104 -0.98 -7.97 16.19
C ASP A 104 -2.15 -7.92 17.20
N PRO A 105 -2.02 -8.60 18.36
CA PRO A 105 -3.13 -8.71 19.33
C PRO A 105 -3.43 -7.37 20.01
N TYR A 106 -2.57 -6.35 19.81
CA TYR A 106 -2.74 -5.02 20.34
C TYR A 106 -3.18 -3.99 19.29
N TYR A 107 -3.38 -4.40 18.03
CA TYR A 107 -3.84 -3.48 16.99
C TYR A 107 -5.23 -2.90 17.34
N GLY A 108 -5.37 -1.57 17.22
CA GLY A 108 -6.60 -0.86 17.56
C GLY A 108 -6.90 -0.71 19.05
N THR A 109 -6.04 -1.24 19.93
CA THR A 109 -6.17 -1.06 21.39
C THR A 109 -5.49 0.23 21.84
N ASP A 110 -6.02 0.86 22.90
CA ASP A 110 -5.40 2.04 23.48
C ASP A 110 -4.09 1.69 24.22
N PHE A 111 -3.27 2.71 24.45
CA PHE A 111 -1.94 2.53 25.03
C PHE A 111 -2.00 1.93 26.45
N GLN A 112 -3.06 2.20 27.21
CA GLN A 112 -3.23 1.67 28.55
C GLN A 112 -3.54 0.18 28.54
N GLN A 113 -4.38 -0.26 27.59
CA GLN A 113 -4.69 -1.67 27.38
C GLN A 113 -3.48 -2.45 26.86
N LYS A 114 -2.64 -1.84 26.01
CA LYS A 114 -1.37 -2.44 25.61
C LYS A 114 -0.40 -2.60 26.79
N ALA A 115 -0.24 -1.56 27.60
CA ALA A 115 0.71 -1.56 28.73
C ALA A 115 0.33 -2.52 29.87
N SER A 116 -0.96 -2.85 30.04
CA SER A 116 -1.42 -3.75 31.10
C SER A 116 -1.23 -5.24 30.80
N VAL A 117 -1.04 -5.61 29.54
CA VAL A 117 -0.94 -7.01 29.07
C VAL A 117 0.48 -7.38 28.66
N LEU A 118 1.35 -6.39 28.41
CA LEU A 118 2.78 -6.64 28.28
C LEU A 118 3.29 -7.24 29.60
N PRO A 119 4.03 -8.37 29.57
CA PRO A 119 4.70 -8.84 30.77
C PRO A 119 5.56 -7.67 31.26
N VAL A 120 5.34 -7.23 32.50
CA VAL A 120 6.20 -6.23 33.16
C VAL A 120 7.61 -6.69 32.89
N ALA A 121 8.34 -5.95 32.05
CA ALA A 121 9.73 -6.24 31.80
C ALA A 121 10.41 -6.14 33.16
N THR A 122 10.62 -7.29 33.81
CA THR A 122 11.49 -7.36 34.96
C THR A 122 12.83 -6.88 34.43
N ASN A 123 13.29 -5.75 34.96
CA ASN A 123 14.60 -5.19 34.69
C ASN A 123 15.66 -6.26 34.94
N GLN A 124 15.98 -7.04 33.92
CA GLN A 124 17.21 -7.81 33.81
C GLN A 124 17.94 -7.30 32.57
N TYR A 125 18.31 -6.03 32.61
CA TYR A 125 19.61 -5.68 32.07
C TYR A 125 20.63 -6.28 33.04
N PRO A 126 21.49 -7.23 32.63
CA PRO A 126 22.64 -7.56 33.45
C PRO A 126 23.43 -6.25 33.59
N ALA A 127 23.66 -5.82 34.83
CA ALA A 127 24.60 -4.75 35.11
C ALA A 127 25.95 -5.18 34.54
N GLY A 128 26.27 -4.71 33.34
CA GLY A 128 27.55 -4.93 32.70
C GLY A 128 28.62 -4.32 33.58
N GLU A 129 29.54 -5.16 34.02
CA GLU A 129 30.70 -4.84 34.83
C GLU A 129 31.45 -3.61 34.30
N ASP A 130 31.73 -2.68 35.21
CA ASP A 130 32.74 -1.64 35.05
C ASP A 130 34.11 -2.31 34.88
N ASN A 131 34.49 -2.59 33.64
CA ASN A 131 35.85 -2.94 33.28
C ASN A 131 36.63 -1.65 33.02
N GLY A 132 37.02 -1.02 34.12
CA GLY A 132 37.98 0.08 34.16
C GLY A 132 39.22 -0.26 33.34
N ASN A 133 39.31 0.32 32.14
CA ASN A 133 40.55 0.39 31.38
C ASN A 133 40.98 1.85 31.29
N THR A 134 41.81 2.22 32.25
CA THR A 134 42.62 3.44 32.23
C THR A 134 43.77 3.21 31.25
N VAL A 135 43.69 3.82 30.08
CA VAL A 135 44.85 4.09 29.21
C VAL A 135 44.70 5.57 28.83
N GLY A 136 45.40 6.49 29.48
CA GLY A 136 46.76 6.86 29.08
C GLY A 136 46.66 7.81 27.89
N ARG A 137 46.54 9.12 28.11
CA ARG A 137 47.64 10.09 28.00
C ARG A 137 48.41 9.98 26.68
N ASP A 138 48.34 11.08 25.94
CA ASP A 138 49.38 11.70 25.09
C ASP A 138 48.97 11.97 23.64
N LEU A 139 49.10 13.26 23.30
CA LEU A 139 49.03 13.98 22.01
C LEU A 139 47.66 14.59 21.61
#